data_AF-A0A0P6X241-F1
#
_entry.id   AF-A0A0P6X241-F1
#
_cell.length_a   1.000
_cell.length_b   1.000
_cell.length_c   1.000
_cell.angle_alpha   90.00
_cell.angle_beta   90.00
_cell.angle_gamma   90.00
#
_symmetry.space_group_name_H-M   'P 1'
#
loop_
_entity.id
_entity.type
_entity.pdbx_description
1 polymer ?
#
loop_
_entity_poly.entity_id
_entity_poly.type
_entity_poly.pdbx_seq_one_letter_code
_entity_poly.pdbx_strand_id
1 'polypeptide(L)'
;MNQFSPFRIPPYFGIVLIIMGGIILGAALGLVPTDGGRFMAPEWIIYGLSICLISGGLSLWLPEKTPVIIKSLFLIIVLGSLALVCNWSAFAPGLVYESSVGINGFEVSGVDQVGGRIVFGLAAAVFDVFILTTIIGWIRSKTH
;
A
#
# COMPACT_ATOMS: atom_id res chain seq x y z
N MET A 1 -0.68 9.76 -35.04
CA MET A 1 -1.37 9.73 -33.73
C MET A 1 -1.09 8.36 -33.11
N ASN A 2 -0.16 8.30 -32.16
CA ASN A 2 0.21 7.03 -31.53
C ASN A 2 -0.94 6.56 -30.64
N GLN A 3 -1.55 5.43 -31.03
CA GLN A 3 -2.44 4.68 -30.16
C GLN A 3 -1.59 4.12 -29.02
N PHE A 4 -1.51 4.83 -27.90
CA PHE A 4 -1.10 4.24 -26.64
C PHE A 4 -2.16 3.19 -26.29
N SER A 5 -1.89 1.93 -26.66
CA SER A 5 -2.63 0.80 -26.09
C SER A 5 -2.53 0.93 -24.57
N PRO A 6 -3.65 1.02 -23.83
CA PRO A 6 -3.59 1.14 -22.38
C PRO A 6 -2.81 -0.06 -21.87
N PHE A 7 -1.74 0.20 -21.12
CA PHE A 7 -0.92 -0.83 -20.48
C PHE A 7 -1.85 -1.67 -19.60
N ARG A 8 -2.34 -2.80 -20.11
CA ARG A 8 -3.19 -3.72 -19.35
C ARG A 8 -2.26 -4.46 -18.40
N ILE A 9 -2.30 -4.03 -17.13
CA ILE A 9 -1.65 -4.77 -16.05
C ILE A 9 -2.25 -6.18 -16.08
N PRO A 10 -1.40 -7.22 -16.13
CA PRO A 10 -1.91 -8.57 -16.27
C PRO A 10 -2.72 -9.02 -15.04
N PRO A 11 -3.80 -9.78 -15.21
CA PRO A 11 -4.70 -10.16 -14.12
C PRO A 11 -4.01 -11.04 -13.06
N TYR A 12 -2.96 -11.77 -13.42
CA TYR A 12 -2.16 -12.55 -12.47
C TYR A 12 -1.44 -11.66 -11.43
N PHE A 13 -1.16 -10.40 -11.76
CA PHE A 13 -0.61 -9.45 -10.79
C PHE A 13 -1.60 -9.18 -9.65
N GLY A 14 -2.90 -9.10 -9.97
CA GLY A 14 -3.97 -8.95 -8.98
C GLY A 14 -4.04 -10.14 -8.00
N ILE A 15 -3.85 -11.37 -8.50
CA ILE A 15 -3.79 -12.58 -7.67
C ILE A 15 -2.65 -12.48 -6.66
N VAL A 16 -1.45 -12.12 -7.14
CA VAL A 16 -0.26 -12.01 -6.29
C VAL A 16 -0.48 -10.98 -5.19
N LEU A 17 -1.07 -9.82 -5.51
CA LEU A 17 -1.39 -8.80 -4.51
C LEU A 17 -2.40 -9.30 -3.46
N ILE A 18 -3.47 -9.98 -3.89
CA ILE A 18 -4.48 -10.53 -2.97
C ILE A 18 -3.85 -11.58 -2.05
N ILE A 19 -3.05 -12.50 -2.59
CA ILE A 19 -2.37 -13.54 -1.81
C ILE A 19 -1.41 -12.91 -0.81
N MET A 20 -0.58 -11.96 -1.23
CA MET A 20 0.36 -11.26 -0.35
C MET A 20 -0.37 -10.53 0.78
N GLY A 21 -1.40 -9.76 0.44
CA GLY A 21 -2.22 -9.07 1.44
C GLY A 21 -2.93 -10.04 2.39
N GLY A 22 -3.39 -11.18 1.89
CA GLY A 22 -4.00 -12.24 2.70
C GLY A 22 -3.02 -12.91 3.66
N ILE A 23 -1.78 -13.17 3.23
CA ILE A 23 -0.72 -13.72 4.09
C ILE A 23 -0.37 -12.72 5.20
N ILE A 24 -0.20 -11.44 4.87
CA ILE A 24 0.11 -10.39 5.85
C ILE A 24 -1.03 -10.25 6.86
N LEU A 25 -2.29 -10.27 6.39
CA LEU A 25 -3.47 -10.24 7.26
C LEU A 25 -3.54 -11.48 8.16
N GLY A 26 -3.28 -12.67 7.62
CA GLY A 26 -3.25 -13.92 8.38
C GLY A 26 -2.17 -13.91 9.45
N ALA A 27 -0.99 -13.35 9.15
CA ALA A 27 0.07 -13.16 10.13
C ALA A 27 -0.32 -12.15 11.21
N ALA A 28 -0.98 -11.03 10.84
CA ALA A 28 -1.47 -10.05 11.80
C ALA A 28 -2.55 -10.62 12.75
N LEU A 29 -3.43 -11.49 12.24
CA LEU A 29 -4.47 -12.16 13.02
C LEU A 29 -3.97 -13.37 13.82
N GLY A 30 -2.69 -13.72 13.72
CA GLY A 30 -2.11 -14.89 14.39
C GLY A 30 -2.52 -16.23 13.78
N LEU A 31 -3.07 -16.24 12.57
CA LEU A 31 -3.39 -17.46 11.80
C LEU A 31 -2.14 -18.10 11.20
N VAL A 32 -1.13 -17.28 10.88
CA VAL A 32 0.17 -17.74 10.38
C VAL A 32 1.18 -17.64 11.52
N PRO A 33 1.86 -18.74 11.90
CA PRO A 33 2.88 -18.70 12.93
C PRO A 33 4.03 -17.80 12.47
N THR A 34 4.31 -16.77 13.25
CA THR A 34 5.51 -15.94 13.11
C THR A 34 6.42 -16.31 14.28
N ASP A 35 7.65 -16.71 14.00
CA ASP A 35 8.60 -17.26 14.98
C ASP A 35 9.12 -16.19 15.98
N GLY A 36 8.23 -15.61 16.78
CA GLY A 36 8.54 -14.59 17.77
C GLY A 36 8.87 -13.19 17.22
N GLY A 37 9.12 -13.07 15.92
CA GLY A 37 9.25 -11.80 15.22
C GLY A 37 7.89 -11.19 14.89
N ARG A 38 7.27 -10.50 15.85
CA ARG A 38 6.11 -9.65 15.54
C ARG A 38 6.56 -8.57 14.56
N PHE A 39 5.70 -8.23 13.61
CA PHE A 39 5.89 -7.02 12.81
C PHE A 39 6.22 -5.85 13.73
N MET A 40 7.26 -5.08 13.41
CA MET A 40 7.68 -3.92 14.18
C MET A 40 6.62 -2.79 14.16
N ALA A 41 5.68 -2.86 13.22
CA ALA A 41 4.60 -1.90 13.06
C ALA A 41 3.39 -2.24 13.94
N PRO A 42 2.63 -1.22 14.40
CA PRO A 42 1.33 -1.40 15.02
C PRO A 42 0.36 -2.17 14.11
N GLU A 43 -0.55 -2.93 14.71
CA GLU A 43 -1.52 -3.76 13.97
C GLU A 43 -2.36 -2.98 12.95
N TRP A 44 -2.76 -1.75 13.27
CA TRP A 44 -3.56 -0.91 12.36
C TRP A 44 -2.80 -0.53 11.07
N ILE A 45 -1.47 -0.44 11.10
CA ILE A 45 -0.64 -0.23 9.90
C ILE A 45 -0.59 -1.49 9.06
N ILE A 46 -0.46 -2.64 9.71
CA ILE A 46 -0.41 -3.94 9.02
C ILE A 46 -1.75 -4.25 8.37
N TYR A 47 -2.86 -3.94 9.06
CA TYR A 47 -4.21 -4.01 8.48
C TYR A 47 -4.36 -3.03 7.31
N GLY A 48 -3.86 -1.80 7.43
CA GLY A 48 -3.83 -0.83 6.34
C GLY A 48 -3.11 -1.37 5.10
N LEU A 49 -1.90 -1.90 5.27
CA LEU A 49 -1.13 -2.51 4.18
C LEU A 49 -1.87 -3.70 3.55
N SER A 50 -2.45 -4.57 4.37
CA SER A 50 -3.21 -5.73 3.90
C SER A 50 -4.43 -5.30 3.08
N ILE A 51 -5.19 -4.32 3.57
CA ILE A 51 -6.33 -3.74 2.87
C ILE A 51 -5.88 -3.10 1.55
N CYS A 52 -4.77 -2.37 1.53
CA CYS A 52 -4.20 -1.78 0.33
C CYS A 52 -3.93 -2.84 -0.75
N LEU A 53 -3.27 -3.94 -0.38
CA LEU A 53 -2.91 -5.00 -1.32
C LEU A 53 -4.12 -5.77 -1.83
N ILE A 54 -5.05 -6.14 -0.93
CA ILE A 54 -6.26 -6.86 -1.30
C ILE A 54 -7.15 -5.99 -2.18
N SER A 55 -7.42 -4.75 -1.77
CA SER A 55 -8.23 -3.82 -2.57
C SER A 55 -7.57 -3.46 -3.90
N GLY A 56 -6.24 -3.29 -3.93
CA GLY A 56 -5.48 -3.07 -5.16
C GLY A 56 -5.59 -4.25 -6.11
N GLY A 57 -5.40 -5.47 -5.61
CA GLY A 57 -5.53 -6.67 -6.43
C GLY A 57 -6.96 -6.90 -6.94
N LEU A 58 -7.97 -6.67 -6.09
CA LEU A 58 -9.38 -6.71 -6.50
C LEU A 58 -9.71 -5.63 -7.55
N SER A 59 -9.12 -4.44 -7.44
CA SER A 59 -9.34 -3.35 -8.40
C SER A 59 -8.85 -3.71 -9.81
N LEU A 60 -7.77 -4.49 -9.92
CA LEU A 60 -7.25 -5.00 -11.20
C LEU A 60 -8.13 -6.09 -11.80
N TRP A 61 -9.02 -6.68 -11.01
CA TRP A 61 -9.97 -7.70 -11.44
C TRP A 61 -11.36 -7.14 -11.76
N LEU A 62 -11.58 -5.84 -11.54
CA LEU A 62 -12.86 -5.24 -11.85
C LEU A 62 -13.11 -5.27 -13.37
N PRO A 63 -14.29 -5.76 -13.82
CA PRO A 63 -14.62 -5.74 -15.23
C PRO A 63 -14.65 -4.31 -15.78
N GLU A 64 -14.40 -4.15 -17.08
CA GLU A 64 -14.34 -2.82 -17.71
C GLU A 64 -15.65 -2.04 -17.54
N LYS A 65 -16.78 -2.75 -17.52
CA LYS A 65 -18.14 -2.22 -17.32
C LYS A 65 -18.47 -1.86 -15.86
N THR A 66 -17.55 -2.05 -14.91
CA THR A 66 -17.80 -1.68 -13.51
C THR A 66 -18.08 -0.18 -13.38
N PRO A 67 -19.15 0.22 -12.65
CA PRO A 67 -19.46 1.62 -12.40
C PRO A 67 -18.25 2.42 -11.93
N VAL A 68 -18.10 3.64 -12.47
CA VAL A 68 -16.97 4.54 -12.14
C VAL A 68 -16.88 4.77 -10.63
N ILE A 69 -18.03 4.90 -9.95
CA ILE A 69 -18.10 5.09 -8.49
C ILE A 69 -17.38 3.97 -7.73
N ILE A 70 -17.56 2.72 -8.15
CA ILE A 70 -16.92 1.57 -7.51
C ILE A 70 -15.41 1.61 -7.75
N LYS A 71 -14.98 1.87 -8.99
CA LYS A 71 -13.55 2.00 -9.32
C LYS A 71 -12.88 3.13 -8.53
N SER A 72 -13.55 4.29 -8.41
CA SER A 72 -13.08 5.42 -7.60
C SER A 72 -12.97 5.06 -6.12
N LEU A 73 -13.93 4.31 -5.58
CA LEU A 73 -13.90 3.87 -4.18
C LEU A 73 -12.72 2.94 -3.91
N PHE A 74 -12.46 1.96 -4.78
CA PHE A 74 -11.28 1.10 -4.68
C PHE A 74 -9.99 1.92 -4.76
N LEU A 75 -9.91 2.88 -5.69
CA LEU A 75 -8.76 3.76 -5.82
C LEU A 75 -8.51 4.58 -4.55
N ILE A 76 -9.57 5.17 -3.96
CA ILE A 76 -9.48 5.93 -2.70
C ILE A 76 -9.00 5.05 -1.55
N ILE A 77 -9.51 3.81 -1.44
CA ILE A 77 -9.06 2.87 -0.40
C ILE A 77 -7.58 2.54 -0.57
N VAL A 78 -7.15 2.17 -1.79
CA VAL A 78 -5.75 1.84 -2.08
C VAL A 78 -4.84 3.00 -1.73
N LEU A 79 -5.15 4.20 -2.23
CA LEU A 79 -4.33 5.38 -1.98
C LEU A 79 -4.32 5.76 -0.50
N GLY A 80 -5.48 5.76 0.16
CA GLY A 80 -5.60 6.11 1.57
C GLY A 80 -4.84 5.15 2.48
N SER A 81 -4.95 3.85 2.22
CA SER A 81 -4.18 2.84 2.94
C SER A 81 -2.68 2.95 2.67
N LEU A 82 -2.27 3.27 1.44
CA LEU A 82 -0.87 3.46 1.10
C LEU A 82 -0.30 4.72 1.75
N ALA A 83 -1.04 5.83 1.74
CA ALA A 83 -0.69 7.07 2.41
C ALA A 83 -0.55 6.86 3.91
N LEU A 84 -1.45 6.09 4.54
CA LEU A 84 -1.36 5.71 5.95
C LEU A 84 -0.05 4.97 6.26
N VAL A 85 0.30 3.96 5.45
CA VAL A 85 1.54 3.19 5.59
C VAL A 85 2.76 4.08 5.37
N CYS A 86 2.79 4.89 4.32
CA CYS A 86 3.91 5.78 4.01
C CYS A 86 4.09 6.87 5.09
N ASN A 87 3.01 7.49 5.56
CA ASN A 87 3.06 8.47 6.64
C ASN A 87 3.62 7.84 7.92
N TRP A 88 3.18 6.63 8.27
CA TRP A 88 3.75 5.94 9.40
C TRP A 88 5.22 5.59 9.19
N SER A 89 5.62 5.05 8.03
CA SER A 89 7.03 4.75 7.74
C SER A 89 7.94 5.99 7.78
N ALA A 90 7.41 7.17 7.43
CA ALA A 90 8.14 8.45 7.48
C ALA A 90 8.28 8.99 8.91
N PHE A 91 7.22 8.90 9.72
CA PHE A 91 7.12 9.52 11.03
C PHE A 91 7.19 8.55 12.21
N ALA A 92 7.39 7.25 11.97
CA ALA A 92 7.42 6.26 13.02
C ALA A 92 8.51 6.56 14.06
N PRO A 93 8.27 6.20 15.34
CA PRO A 93 9.28 6.25 16.38
C PRO A 93 10.47 5.34 16.00
N GLY A 94 11.67 5.65 16.50
CA GLY A 94 12.98 5.16 16.02
C GLY A 94 13.21 3.64 15.87
N LEU A 95 12.24 2.80 16.22
CA LEU A 95 12.29 1.33 16.18
C LEU A 95 12.26 0.73 14.75
N VAL A 96 11.84 1.49 13.72
CA VAL A 96 11.60 0.95 12.35
C VAL A 96 12.88 0.67 11.57
N TYR A 97 14.01 1.21 12.00
CA TYR A 97 15.26 1.20 11.24
C TYR A 97 16.46 0.76 12.10
N GLU A 98 16.22 0.08 13.22
CA GLU A 98 17.28 -0.51 14.05
C GLU A 98 17.76 -1.88 13.56
N SER A 99 17.14 -2.45 12.52
CA SER A 99 17.45 -3.80 12.06
C SER A 99 18.41 -3.83 10.88
N SER A 100 19.69 -4.04 11.16
CA SER A 100 20.52 -4.85 10.26
C SER A 100 19.89 -6.24 10.17
N VAL A 101 19.31 -6.59 9.02
CA VAL A 101 18.82 -7.95 8.78
C VAL A 101 19.99 -8.74 8.20
N GLY A 102 20.69 -9.48 9.06
CA GLY A 102 21.72 -10.43 8.66
C GLY A 102 21.09 -11.81 8.42
N ILE A 103 21.17 -12.32 7.18
CA ILE A 103 20.89 -13.73 6.89
C ILE A 103 22.23 -14.37 6.47
N ASN A 104 22.73 -15.33 7.25
CA ASN A 104 23.92 -16.14 6.95
C ASN A 104 25.19 -15.33 6.54
N GLY A 105 25.56 -14.33 7.33
CA GLY A 105 26.81 -13.58 7.14
C GLY A 105 26.77 -12.51 6.03
N PHE A 106 25.63 -12.33 5.37
CA PHE A 106 25.35 -11.15 4.55
C PHE A 106 24.63 -10.11 5.40
N GLU A 107 25.38 -9.13 5.91
CA GLU A 107 24.79 -7.90 6.44
C GLU A 107 24.32 -7.05 5.25
N VAL A 108 23.02 -7.02 5.02
CA VAL A 108 22.43 -5.96 4.21
C VAL A 108 22.34 -4.75 5.13
N SER A 109 23.28 -3.82 4.99
CA SER A 109 23.23 -2.52 5.65
C SER A 109 21.88 -1.88 5.36
N GLY A 110 21.06 -1.70 6.39
CA GLY A 110 19.77 -1.04 6.29
C GLY A 110 19.95 0.34 5.66
N VAL A 111 19.01 0.73 4.79
CA VAL A 111 18.97 2.07 4.21
C VAL A 111 19.01 3.08 5.35
N ASP A 112 19.88 4.10 5.24
CA ASP A 112 20.01 5.19 6.21
C ASP A 112 18.62 5.63 6.71
N GLN A 113 18.46 5.69 8.03
CA GLN A 113 17.24 6.10 8.72
C GLN A 113 16.63 7.37 8.13
N VAL A 114 17.49 8.31 7.76
CA VAL A 114 17.12 9.59 7.16
C VAL A 114 16.64 9.41 5.72
N GLY A 115 17.33 8.58 4.92
CA GLY A 115 16.97 8.31 3.53
C GLY A 115 15.61 7.63 3.39
N GLY A 116 15.34 6.61 4.22
CA GLY A 116 14.03 5.94 4.25
C GLY A 116 12.90 6.92 4.57
N ARG A 117 13.07 7.73 5.61
CA ARG A 117 12.07 8.73 6.02
C ARG A 117 11.79 9.77 4.93
N ILE A 118 12.80 10.22 4.20
CA ILE A 118 12.64 11.18 3.10
C ILE A 118 11.85 10.54 1.95
N VAL A 119 12.22 9.32 1.53
CA VAL A 119 11.54 8.63 0.40
C VAL A 119 10.08 8.34 0.75
N PHE A 120 9.81 7.79 1.94
CA PHE A 120 8.45 7.53 2.38
C PHE A 120 7.65 8.81 2.65
N GLY A 121 8.29 9.87 3.13
CA GLY A 121 7.66 11.18 3.35
C GLY A 121 7.26 11.86 2.05
N LEU A 122 8.12 11.80 1.02
CA LEU A 122 7.80 12.30 -0.32
C LEU A 122 6.68 11.47 -0.96
N ALA A 123 6.75 10.14 -0.86
CA ALA A 123 5.69 9.27 -1.35
C ALA A 123 4.34 9.55 -0.66
N ALA A 124 4.35 9.72 0.67
CA ALA A 124 3.16 10.09 1.44
C ALA A 124 2.56 11.42 0.97
N ALA A 125 3.39 12.46 0.82
CA ALA A 125 2.93 13.76 0.34
C ALA A 125 2.29 13.68 -1.06
N VAL A 126 2.87 12.89 -1.97
CA VAL A 126 2.32 12.67 -3.31
C VAL A 126 0.97 11.95 -3.23
N PHE A 127 0.86 10.90 -2.41
CA PHE A 127 -0.41 10.18 -2.24
C PHE A 127 -1.47 11.05 -1.56
N ASP A 128 -1.12 11.84 -0.55
CA ASP A 128 -2.04 12.76 0.13
C ASP A 128 -2.61 13.80 -0.84
N VAL A 129 -1.76 14.41 -1.67
CA VAL A 129 -2.20 15.35 -2.71
C VAL A 129 -3.11 14.64 -3.73
N PHE A 130 -2.77 13.42 -4.14
CA PHE A 130 -3.56 12.67 -5.11
C PHE A 130 -4.93 12.24 -4.54
N ILE A 131 -4.98 11.87 -3.26
CA ILE A 131 -6.23 11.56 -2.54
C ILE A 131 -7.09 12.81 -2.44
N LEU A 132 -6.53 13.93 -1.97
CA LEU A 132 -7.26 15.18 -1.79
C LEU A 132 -7.85 15.66 -3.12
N THR A 133 -7.06 15.65 -4.19
CA THR A 133 -7.54 16.03 -5.53
C THR A 133 -8.64 15.09 -6.04
N THR A 134 -8.51 13.78 -5.82
CA THR A 134 -9.54 12.78 -6.18
C THR A 134 -10.83 13.01 -5.41
N ILE A 135 -10.76 13.24 -4.09
CA ILE A 135 -11.91 13.51 -3.24
C ILE A 135 -12.59 14.83 -3.64
N ILE A 136 -11.82 15.90 -3.83
CA ILE A 136 -12.35 17.21 -4.27
C ILE A 136 -13.05 17.09 -5.62
N GLY A 137 -12.43 16.39 -6.58
CA GLY A 137 -13.02 16.13 -7.89
C GLY A 137 -14.32 15.34 -7.79
N TRP A 138 -14.35 14.32 -6.94
CA TRP A 138 -15.54 13.50 -6.70
C TRP A 138 -16.69 14.30 -6.07
N ILE A 139 -16.41 15.11 -5.04
CA ILE A 139 -17.41 15.99 -4.40
C ILE A 139 -17.99 16.97 -5.43
N ARG A 140 -17.15 17.60 -6.26
CA ARG A 140 -17.60 18.52 -7.32
C ARG A 140 -18.50 17.82 -8.33
N SER A 141 -18.19 16.58 -8.71
CA SER A 141 -18.98 15.80 -9.69
C SER A 141 -20.38 15.43 -9.20
N LYS A 142 -20.62 15.42 -7.88
CA LYS A 142 -21.91 15.11 -7.26
C LYS A 142 -22.82 16.34 -7.08
N THR A 143 -22.26 17.53 -7.24
CA THR A 143 -22.94 18.81 -6.98
C THR A 143 -23.50 19.45 -8.27
N HIS A 144 -23.22 18.83 -9.43
CA HIS A 144 -23.76 19.17 -10.74
C HIS A 144 -24.64 18.02 -11.24
#